data_AF-A0A518D8K0-F1
#
_entry.id   AF-A0A518D8K0-F1
#
_cell.length_a   1.000
_cell.length_b   1.000
_cell.length_c   1.000
_cell.angle_alpha   90.00
_cell.angle_beta   90.00
_cell.angle_gamma   90.00
#
_symmetry.space_group_name_H-M   'P 1'
#
loop_
_entity.id
_entity.type
_entity.pdbx_description
1 polymer ?
#
loop_
_entity_poly.entity_id
_entity_poly.type
_entity_poly.pdbx_seq_one_letter_code
_entity_poly.pdbx_strand_id
1 'polypeptide(L)'
;MWYFIAAGIAAGLAVWAGAVGAAARRKARRSAALAELCGSLEQLGEAFCTAAQESGKPRGLRWKHASLGPNLEAATDPEGTLVALVEAEIAFEAVPGGGMEEVAAVGNLRSATAIFQFASGVWTTDGRAVFNHSPAETLRQFADRLRRIEWPDAADGRPSGGRSSAEQPPTTPLD
;
A
#
# COMPACT_ATOMS: atom_id res chain seq x y z
N MET A 1 24.58 -7.11 50.66
CA MET A 1 23.16 -7.00 50.27
C MET A 1 22.90 -5.87 49.27
N TRP A 2 23.42 -4.65 49.48
CA TRP A 2 23.28 -3.49 48.57
C TRP A 2 23.72 -3.73 47.11
N TYR A 3 24.81 -4.47 46.88
CA TYR A 3 25.31 -4.75 45.53
C TYR A 3 24.32 -5.51 44.63
N PHE A 4 23.48 -6.38 45.19
CA PHE A 4 22.47 -7.11 44.39
C PHE A 4 21.33 -6.18 43.94
N ILE A 5 20.95 -5.20 44.77
CA ILE A 5 19.94 -4.20 44.42
C ILE A 5 20.49 -3.28 43.33
N ALA A 6 21.72 -2.77 43.49
CA ALA A 6 22.36 -1.93 42.49
C ALA A 6 22.54 -2.65 41.14
N ALA A 7 22.94 -3.92 41.16
CA ALA A 7 23.09 -4.74 39.96
C ALA A 7 21.76 -4.98 39.24
N GLY A 8 20.67 -5.24 39.99
CA GLY A 8 19.33 -5.41 39.42
C GLY A 8 18.81 -4.14 38.74
N ILE A 9 19.03 -2.97 39.35
CA ILE A 9 18.65 -1.67 38.77
C ILE A 9 19.45 -1.41 37.48
N ALA A 10 20.77 -1.63 37.50
CA ALA A 10 21.61 -1.41 36.33
C ALA A 10 21.22 -2.33 35.16
N ALA A 11 20.93 -3.60 35.42
CA ALA A 11 20.45 -4.54 34.40
C ALA A 11 19.09 -4.11 33.83
N GLY A 12 18.14 -3.69 34.68
CA GLY A 12 16.84 -3.17 34.25
C GLY A 12 16.96 -1.94 33.35
N LEU A 13 17.84 -0.99 33.69
CA LEU A 13 18.10 0.20 32.88
C LEU A 13 18.74 -0.14 31.53
N ALA A 14 19.67 -1.08 31.48
CA ALA A 14 20.31 -1.50 30.23
C ALA A 14 19.29 -2.17 29.28
N VAL A 15 18.43 -3.04 29.80
CA VAL A 15 17.35 -3.67 29.03
C VAL A 15 16.35 -2.63 28.53
N TRP A 16 15.95 -1.68 29.38
CA TRP A 16 15.04 -0.61 28.99
C TRP A 16 15.63 0.30 27.92
N ALA A 17 16.89 0.75 28.08
CA ALA A 17 17.58 1.57 27.09
C ALA A 17 17.73 0.84 25.74
N GLY A 18 18.03 -0.47 25.77
CA GLY A 18 18.06 -1.32 24.58
C GLY A 18 16.69 -1.41 23.89
N ALA A 19 15.62 -1.60 24.65
CA ALA A 19 14.25 -1.67 24.13
C ALA A 19 13.80 -0.33 23.51
N VAL A 20 14.10 0.80 24.16
CA VAL A 20 13.81 2.15 23.65
C VAL A 20 14.61 2.43 22.38
N GLY A 21 15.91 2.11 22.37
CA GLY A 21 16.75 2.28 21.18
C GLY A 21 16.28 1.43 19.99
N ALA A 22 15.87 0.18 20.25
CA ALA A 22 15.29 -0.69 19.22
C ALA A 22 13.95 -0.15 18.70
N ALA A 23 13.08 0.38 19.58
CA ALA A 23 11.83 1.01 19.17
C ALA A 23 12.04 2.25 18.30
N ALA A 24 12.98 3.13 18.67
CA ALA A 24 13.33 4.33 17.90
C ALA A 24 13.88 3.97 16.51
N ARG A 25 14.78 2.98 16.43
CA ARG A 25 15.31 2.48 15.14
C ARG A 25 14.23 1.89 14.25
N ARG A 26 13.27 1.14 14.81
CA ARG A 26 12.13 0.61 14.06
C ARG A 26 11.26 1.72 13.50
N LYS A 27 10.99 2.77 14.29
CA LYS A 27 10.24 3.95 13.83
C LYS A 27 10.96 4.64 12.67
N ALA A 28 12.24 4.95 12.84
CA ALA A 28 13.05 5.61 11.81
C ALA A 28 13.13 4.78 10.50
N ARG A 29 13.32 3.45 10.61
CA ARG A 29 13.36 2.56 9.44
C ARG A 29 12.02 2.52 8.69
N ARG A 30 10.90 2.51 9.41
CA ARG A 30 9.56 2.58 8.79
C ARG A 30 9.36 3.91 8.08
N SER A 31 9.74 5.03 8.71
CA SER A 31 9.64 6.34 8.07
C SER A 31 10.46 6.43 6.79
N ALA A 32 11.71 5.92 6.81
CA ALA A 32 12.55 5.88 5.63
C ALA A 32 11.94 5.01 4.51
N ALA A 33 11.41 3.83 4.85
CA ALA A 33 10.75 2.95 3.88
C ALA A 33 9.52 3.61 3.25
N LEU A 34 8.70 4.32 4.03
CA LEU A 34 7.52 5.02 3.52
C LEU A 34 7.90 6.23 2.65
N ALA A 35 8.96 6.97 3.00
CA ALA A 35 9.47 8.04 2.16
C ALA A 35 10.01 7.51 0.82
N GLU A 36 10.74 6.38 0.85
CA GLU A 36 11.22 5.67 -0.33
C GLU A 36 10.06 5.23 -1.24
N LEU A 37 8.96 4.72 -0.68
CA LEU A 37 7.76 4.36 -1.43
C LEU A 37 7.25 5.54 -2.27
N CYS A 38 7.06 6.71 -1.65
CA CYS A 38 6.56 7.90 -2.33
C CYS A 38 7.50 8.36 -3.46
N GLY A 39 8.81 8.25 -3.26
CA GLY A 39 9.81 8.59 -4.28
C GLY A 39 9.94 7.56 -5.42
N SER A 40 9.38 6.35 -5.27
CA SER A 40 9.55 5.24 -6.21
C SER A 40 8.25 4.76 -6.87
N LEU A 41 7.14 5.51 -6.73
CA LEU A 41 5.83 5.10 -7.26
C LEU A 41 5.85 4.79 -8.77
N GLU A 42 6.56 5.58 -9.57
CA GLU A 42 6.67 5.33 -11.02
C GLU A 42 7.34 3.99 -11.32
N GLN A 43 8.51 3.74 -10.73
CA GLN A 43 9.24 2.48 -10.87
C GLN A 43 8.44 1.28 -10.33
N LEU A 44 7.73 1.47 -9.22
CA LEU A 44 6.87 0.45 -8.64
C LEU A 44 5.65 0.16 -9.53
N GLY A 45 5.14 1.15 -10.25
CA GLY A 45 4.08 0.98 -11.25
C GLY A 45 4.53 0.07 -12.40
N GLU A 46 5.75 0.25 -12.91
CA GLU A 46 6.34 -0.61 -13.94
C GLU A 46 6.54 -2.05 -13.44
N ALA A 47 7.13 -2.20 -12.25
CA ALA A 47 7.34 -3.50 -11.61
C ALA A 47 6.01 -4.23 -11.36
N PHE A 48 5.00 -3.48 -10.90
CA PHE A 48 3.65 -3.98 -10.69
C PHE A 48 2.99 -4.45 -11.99
N CYS A 49 3.06 -3.65 -13.05
CA CYS A 49 2.51 -4.04 -14.35
C CYS A 49 3.19 -5.32 -14.88
N THR A 50 4.52 -5.40 -14.74
CA THR A 50 5.29 -6.59 -15.15
C THR A 50 4.87 -7.83 -14.35
N ALA A 51 4.84 -7.74 -13.03
CA ALA A 51 4.43 -8.85 -12.17
C ALA A 51 2.98 -9.28 -12.43
N ALA A 52 2.09 -8.33 -12.69
CA ALA A 52 0.69 -8.61 -12.98
C ALA A 52 0.51 -9.33 -14.32
N GLN A 53 1.28 -8.98 -15.35
CA GLN A 53 1.32 -9.69 -16.63
C GLN A 53 1.80 -11.14 -16.46
N GLU A 54 2.83 -11.36 -15.65
CA GLU A 54 3.36 -12.71 -15.36
C GLU A 54 2.35 -13.58 -14.58
N SER A 55 1.55 -12.97 -13.71
CA SER A 55 0.56 -13.68 -12.90
C SER A 55 -0.61 -14.28 -13.69
N GLY A 56 -0.86 -13.80 -14.92
CA GLY A 56 -1.90 -14.30 -15.82
C GLY A 56 -3.35 -14.10 -15.35
N LYS A 57 -3.59 -13.22 -14.37
CA LYS A 57 -4.91 -12.88 -13.84
C LYS A 57 -5.22 -11.41 -14.10
N PRO A 58 -6.40 -11.03 -14.63
CA PRO A 58 -7.54 -11.89 -14.98
C PRO A 58 -7.38 -12.62 -16.33
N ARG A 59 -8.00 -13.81 -16.45
CA ARG A 59 -7.99 -14.60 -17.69
C ARG A 59 -8.65 -13.81 -18.82
N GLY A 60 -8.00 -13.72 -19.99
CA GLY A 60 -8.56 -13.09 -21.19
C GLY A 60 -8.26 -11.59 -21.37
N LEU A 61 -7.59 -10.93 -20.42
CA LEU A 61 -7.19 -9.52 -20.52
C LEU A 61 -5.67 -9.37 -20.34
N ARG A 62 -5.03 -8.57 -21.19
CA ARG A 62 -3.63 -8.18 -21.01
C ARG A 62 -3.55 -6.85 -20.29
N TRP A 63 -2.68 -6.79 -19.29
CA TRP A 63 -2.33 -5.55 -18.59
C TRP A 63 -1.46 -4.73 -19.53
N LYS A 64 -1.90 -3.52 -19.88
CA LYS A 64 -1.15 -2.64 -20.78
C LYS A 64 -0.31 -1.64 -20.00
N HIS A 65 -0.94 -0.99 -19.03
CA HIS A 65 -0.33 0.05 -18.23
C HIS A 65 -1.02 0.15 -16.87
N ALA A 66 -0.26 0.53 -15.85
CA ALA A 66 -0.74 0.85 -14.52
C ALA A 66 -0.10 2.17 -14.08
N SER A 67 -0.93 3.15 -13.74
CA SER A 67 -0.49 4.41 -13.14
C SER A 67 -0.80 4.37 -11.64
N LEU A 68 0.18 4.69 -10.80
CA LEU A 68 -0.01 4.77 -9.36
C LEU A 68 -0.34 6.20 -8.94
N GLY A 69 -1.40 6.34 -8.16
CA GLY A 69 -1.89 7.60 -7.65
C GLY A 69 -1.22 8.05 -6.35
N PRO A 70 -1.42 9.32 -5.96
CA PRO A 70 -0.92 9.84 -4.68
C PRO A 70 -1.66 9.23 -3.49
N ASN A 71 -2.91 8.79 -3.64
CA ASN A 71 -3.65 8.25 -2.51
C ASN A 71 -3.12 6.87 -2.12
N LEU A 72 -2.68 6.73 -0.88
CA LEU A 72 -2.17 5.47 -0.36
C LEU A 72 -2.39 5.33 1.14
N GLU A 73 -2.38 4.08 1.59
CA GLU A 73 -2.52 3.68 2.97
C GLU A 73 -1.38 2.73 3.33
N ALA A 74 -0.83 2.90 4.53
CA ALA A 74 0.20 2.03 5.06
C ALA A 74 -0.39 1.12 6.15
N ALA A 75 -0.01 -0.15 6.10
CA ALA A 75 -0.46 -1.18 7.02
C ALA A 75 0.68 -2.13 7.39
N THR A 76 0.39 -3.05 8.30
CA THR A 76 1.26 -4.17 8.64
C THR A 76 0.44 -5.45 8.63
N ASP A 77 1.01 -6.52 8.10
CA ASP A 77 0.43 -7.87 8.17
C ASP A 77 0.63 -8.49 9.58
N PRO A 78 0.09 -9.70 9.85
CA PRO A 78 0.27 -10.38 11.13
C PRO A 78 1.74 -10.75 11.41
N GLU A 79 2.55 -10.96 10.37
CA GLU A 79 3.98 -11.28 10.44
C GLU A 79 4.85 -10.06 10.79
N GLY A 80 4.30 -8.84 10.70
CA GLY A 80 5.02 -7.59 10.99
C GLY A 80 5.63 -6.92 9.76
N THR A 81 5.37 -7.41 8.55
CA THR A 81 5.80 -6.85 7.27
C THR A 81 5.02 -5.59 6.94
N LEU A 82 5.72 -4.58 6.42
CA LEU A 82 5.07 -3.35 5.96
C LEU A 82 4.31 -3.64 4.66
N VAL A 83 3.05 -3.23 4.61
CA VAL A 83 2.21 -3.33 3.41
C VAL A 83 1.79 -1.92 3.01
N ALA A 84 1.95 -1.59 1.74
CA ALA A 84 1.42 -0.36 1.17
C ALA A 84 0.27 -0.70 0.21
N LEU A 85 -0.84 0.01 0.40
CA LEU A 85 -2.03 -0.02 -0.43
C LEU A 85 -2.04 1.28 -1.21
N VAL A 86 -1.82 1.21 -2.52
CA VAL A 86 -1.64 2.40 -3.36
C VAL A 86 -2.77 2.45 -4.38
N GLU A 87 -3.38 3.61 -4.54
CA GLU A 87 -4.37 3.82 -5.59
C GLU A 87 -3.71 3.58 -6.95
N ALA A 88 -4.42 2.85 -7.81
CA ALA A 88 -3.92 2.48 -9.12
C ALA A 88 -5.03 2.64 -10.16
N GLU A 89 -4.65 3.17 -11.32
CA GLU A 89 -5.47 3.19 -12.51
C GLU A 89 -4.89 2.20 -13.53
N ILE A 90 -5.65 1.16 -13.87
CA ILE A 90 -5.17 0.04 -14.69
C ILE A 90 -5.90 0.04 -16.02
N ALA A 91 -5.13 -0.01 -17.11
CA ALA A 91 -5.62 -0.12 -18.47
C ALA A 91 -5.43 -1.56 -19.01
N PHE A 92 -6.51 -2.11 -19.58
CA PHE A 92 -6.52 -3.45 -20.17
C PHE A 92 -6.62 -3.39 -21.70
N GLU A 93 -5.98 -4.36 -22.36
CA GLU A 93 -6.11 -4.61 -23.79
C GLU A 93 -6.64 -6.04 -24.02
N ALA A 94 -7.55 -6.19 -24.98
CA ALA A 94 -8.03 -7.52 -25.39
C ALA A 94 -6.92 -8.28 -26.15
N VAL A 95 -6.85 -9.58 -25.93
CA VAL A 95 -5.99 -10.46 -26.72
C VAL A 95 -6.73 -10.87 -28.00
N PRO A 96 -6.16 -10.63 -29.20
CA PRO A 96 -6.76 -11.06 -30.46
C PRO A 96 -7.00 -12.57 -30.49
N GLY A 97 -8.18 -13.01 -30.91
CA GLY A 97 -8.55 -14.43 -30.97
C GLY A 97 -9.00 -15.06 -29.63
N GLY A 98 -9.19 -14.26 -28.57
CA GLY A 98 -9.63 -14.72 -27.24
C GLY A 98 -11.15 -14.78 -27.02
N GLY A 99 -11.98 -14.53 -28.05
CA GLY A 99 -13.45 -14.54 -27.93
C GLY A 99 -14.04 -13.40 -27.09
N MET A 100 -13.25 -12.35 -26.80
CA MET A 100 -13.63 -11.19 -25.98
C MET A 100 -13.49 -9.85 -26.73
N GLU A 101 -13.43 -9.89 -28.06
CA GLU A 101 -13.24 -8.72 -28.93
C GLU A 101 -14.40 -7.70 -28.82
N GLU A 102 -15.57 -8.12 -28.33
CA GLU A 102 -16.75 -7.26 -28.12
C GLU A 102 -16.95 -6.82 -26.65
N VAL A 103 -16.03 -7.15 -25.73
CA VAL A 103 -16.19 -6.72 -24.33
C VAL A 103 -15.79 -5.25 -24.23
N ALA A 104 -16.75 -4.39 -23.87
CA ALA A 104 -16.58 -2.95 -23.61
C ALA A 104 -15.53 -2.58 -22.52
N ALA A 105 -14.73 -3.54 -22.03
CA ALA A 105 -13.61 -3.34 -21.12
C ALA A 105 -12.30 -2.98 -21.86
N VAL A 106 -12.24 -3.15 -23.17
CA VAL A 106 -11.09 -2.72 -23.99
C VAL A 106 -11.06 -1.20 -24.03
N GLY A 107 -10.00 -0.59 -23.47
CA GLY A 107 -9.85 0.86 -23.40
C GLY A 107 -10.43 1.54 -22.15
N ASN A 108 -11.06 0.78 -21.24
CA ASN A 108 -11.61 1.34 -20.00
C ASN A 108 -10.58 1.25 -18.86
N LEU A 109 -10.18 2.42 -18.37
CA LEU A 109 -9.39 2.58 -17.16
C LEU A 109 -10.19 2.08 -15.96
N ARG A 110 -9.59 1.21 -15.15
CA ARG A 110 -10.21 0.73 -13.91
C ARG A 110 -9.47 1.25 -12.70
N SER A 111 -10.24 1.86 -11.80
CA SER A 111 -9.74 2.16 -10.46
C SER A 111 -9.51 0.85 -9.71
N ALA A 112 -8.38 0.78 -9.04
CA ALA A 112 -7.97 -0.34 -8.20
C ALA A 112 -7.07 0.15 -7.07
N THR A 113 -6.79 -0.74 -6.13
CA THR A 113 -5.73 -0.59 -5.14
C THR A 113 -4.66 -1.64 -5.40
N ALA A 114 -3.45 -1.21 -5.75
CA ALA A 114 -2.28 -2.06 -5.87
C ALA A 114 -1.67 -2.36 -4.49
N ILE A 115 -1.18 -3.59 -4.30
CA ILE A 115 -0.61 -4.06 -3.04
C ILE A 115 0.90 -4.22 -3.19
N PHE A 116 1.64 -3.59 -2.28
CA PHE A 116 3.10 -3.67 -2.18
C PHE A 116 3.52 -4.15 -0.78
N GLN A 117 4.62 -4.88 -0.71
CA GLN A 117 5.20 -5.40 0.52
C GLN A 117 6.66 -4.95 0.65
N PHE A 118 7.04 -4.47 1.83
CA PHE A 118 8.42 -4.12 2.13
C PHE A 118 9.16 -5.34 2.70
N ALA A 119 9.91 -6.02 1.84
CA ALA A 119 10.65 -7.22 2.17
C ALA A 119 12.15 -6.99 1.93
N SER A 120 13.00 -7.48 2.83
CA SER A 120 14.46 -7.40 2.68
C SER A 120 15.03 -5.99 2.45
N GLY A 121 14.31 -4.94 2.85
CA GLY A 121 14.75 -3.55 2.69
C GLY A 121 14.35 -2.89 1.37
N VAL A 122 13.51 -3.53 0.56
CA VAL A 122 12.99 -2.97 -0.70
C VAL A 122 11.48 -3.18 -0.81
N TRP A 123 10.81 -2.30 -1.55
CA TRP A 123 9.41 -2.49 -1.92
C TRP A 123 9.28 -3.50 -3.06
N THR A 124 8.36 -4.45 -2.89
CA THR A 124 8.11 -5.54 -3.83
C THR A 124 6.61 -5.69 -4.08
N THR A 125 6.26 -6.32 -5.19
CA THR A 125 4.87 -6.61 -5.57
C THR A 125 4.79 -7.94 -6.30
N ASP A 126 3.66 -8.61 -6.15
CA ASP A 126 3.29 -9.81 -6.88
C ASP A 126 2.18 -9.53 -7.92
N GLY A 127 1.96 -8.25 -8.26
CA GLY A 127 0.96 -7.83 -9.24
C GLY A 127 -0.49 -7.91 -8.71
N ARG A 128 -0.69 -8.08 -7.40
CA ARG A 128 -2.03 -8.14 -6.81
C ARG A 128 -2.67 -6.76 -6.73
N ALA A 129 -3.92 -6.72 -7.18
CA ALA A 129 -4.76 -5.53 -7.12
C ALA A 129 -6.17 -5.88 -6.62
N VAL A 130 -6.78 -4.91 -5.93
CA VAL A 130 -8.17 -4.96 -5.49
C VAL A 130 -8.94 -3.96 -6.35
N PHE A 131 -9.70 -4.47 -7.33
CA PHE A 131 -10.42 -3.63 -8.29
C PHE A 131 -11.63 -2.95 -7.66
N ASN A 132 -11.94 -1.74 -8.12
CA ASN A 132 -13.09 -0.93 -7.69
C ASN A 132 -13.09 -0.55 -6.21
N HIS A 133 -11.91 -0.54 -5.59
CA HIS A 133 -11.73 -0.12 -4.20
C HIS A 133 -10.60 0.89 -4.11
N SER A 134 -10.82 1.92 -3.29
CA SER A 134 -9.76 2.84 -2.83
C SER A 134 -8.86 2.17 -1.78
N PRO A 135 -7.67 2.71 -1.51
CA PRO A 135 -6.78 2.19 -0.47
C PRO A 135 -7.43 2.08 0.91
N ALA A 136 -8.24 3.09 1.29
CA ALA A 136 -8.95 3.11 2.56
C ALA A 136 -10.07 2.08 2.64
N GLU A 137 -10.78 1.81 1.53
CA GLU A 137 -11.77 0.74 1.46
C GLU A 137 -11.13 -0.64 1.51
N THR A 138 -10.03 -0.83 0.76
CA THR A 138 -9.24 -2.06 0.79
C THR A 138 -8.76 -2.36 2.20
N LEU A 139 -8.22 -1.36 2.90
CA LEU A 139 -7.79 -1.51 4.29
C LEU A 139 -8.92 -1.92 5.23
N ARG A 140 -10.13 -1.34 5.04
CA ARG A 140 -11.32 -1.75 5.81
C ARG A 140 -11.75 -3.18 5.49
N GLN A 141 -11.72 -3.56 4.23
CA GLN A 141 -12.09 -4.89 3.77
C GLN A 141 -11.16 -5.98 4.35
N PHE A 142 -9.87 -5.69 4.44
CA PHE A 142 -8.84 -6.61 4.96
C PHE A 142 -8.45 -6.32 6.41
N ALA A 143 -9.32 -5.67 7.20
CA ALA A 143 -9.01 -5.28 8.58
C ALA A 143 -8.77 -6.48 9.53
N ASP A 144 -9.17 -7.69 9.13
CA ASP A 144 -8.87 -8.95 9.83
C ASP A 144 -7.40 -9.37 9.71
N ARG A 145 -6.71 -8.90 8.66
CA ARG A 145 -5.32 -9.28 8.32
C ARG A 145 -4.36 -8.10 8.31
N LEU A 146 -4.85 -6.90 8.04
CA LEU A 146 -4.05 -5.70 7.91
C LEU A 146 -4.37 -4.75 9.06
N ARG A 147 -3.32 -4.38 9.79
CA ARG A 147 -3.40 -3.33 10.80
C ARG A 147 -2.88 -2.04 10.21
N ARG A 148 -3.73 -1.00 10.17
CA ARG A 148 -3.31 0.35 9.76
C ARG A 148 -2.12 0.80 10.62
N ILE A 149 -1.14 1.44 9.97
CA ILE A 149 -0.11 2.19 10.66
C ILE A 149 -0.24 3.67 10.33
N GLU A 150 0.15 4.50 11.29
CA GLU A 150 0.21 5.94 11.07
C GLU A 150 1.36 6.27 10.13
N TRP A 151 1.07 7.14 9.16
CA TRP A 151 2.11 7.79 8.39
C TRP A 151 2.91 8.69 9.34
N PRO A 152 4.26 8.66 9.31
CA PRO A 152 5.05 9.63 10.06
C PRO A 152 4.63 11.04 9.62
N ASP A 153 4.36 11.92 10.58
CA ASP A 153 3.69 13.21 10.43
C ASP A 153 3.82 13.88 9.04
N ALA A 154 2.70 14.44 8.56
CA ALA A 154 2.47 14.90 7.18
C ALA A 154 3.43 15.98 6.64
N ALA A 155 4.41 16.43 7.42
CA ALA A 155 5.46 17.34 6.97
C ALA A 155 6.37 16.74 5.88
N ASP A 156 6.57 15.41 5.87
CA ASP A 156 7.65 14.78 5.08
C ASP A 156 7.19 13.75 4.02
N GLY A 157 5.93 13.76 3.57
CA GLY A 157 5.62 13.04 2.32
C GLY A 157 4.31 12.26 2.23
N ARG A 158 3.25 12.63 2.95
CA ARG A 158 1.92 12.27 2.46
C ARG A 158 1.68 13.17 1.24
N PRO A 159 1.52 12.65 0.02
CA PRO A 159 1.00 13.50 -1.04
C PRO A 159 -0.39 13.95 -0.59
N SER A 160 -0.64 15.26 -0.65
CA SER A 160 -1.87 15.91 -0.23
C SER A 160 -3.04 15.44 -1.10
N GLY A 161 -3.49 14.19 -0.91
CA GLY A 161 -4.65 13.60 -1.55
C GLY A 161 -5.90 14.24 -0.98
N GLY A 162 -6.57 15.03 -1.82
CA GLY A 162 -7.79 15.74 -1.48
C GLY A 162 -8.86 14.82 -0.87
N ARG A 163 -9.67 15.42 0.00
CA ARG A 163 -10.89 14.81 0.51
C ARG A 163 -11.64 14.16 -0.64
N SER A 164 -11.88 12.87 -0.52
CA SER A 164 -12.85 12.12 -1.32
C SER A 164 -14.11 12.97 -1.49
N SER A 165 -14.39 13.39 -2.72
CA SER A 165 -15.68 13.93 -3.14
C SER A 165 -16.70 12.79 -3.11
N ALA A 166 -17.06 12.38 -1.90
CA ALA A 166 -18.17 11.50 -1.63
C ALA A 166 -19.15 12.27 -0.74
N GLU A 167 -19.77 13.30 -1.30
CA GLU A 167 -21.09 13.80 -0.87
C GLU A 167 -21.62 14.79 -1.92
N GLN A 168 -22.14 14.29 -3.05
CA GLN A 168 -23.03 15.08 -3.89
C GLN A 168 -24.43 14.47 -3.70
N PRO A 169 -25.34 15.12 -2.93
CA PRO A 169 -26.68 14.62 -2.77
C PRO A 169 -27.41 14.61 -4.12
N PRO A 170 -28.35 13.68 -4.34
CA PRO A 170 -29.05 13.58 -5.61
C PRO A 170 -29.80 14.88 -5.90
N THR A 171 -29.51 15.46 -7.06
CA THR A 171 -30.32 16.51 -7.67
C THR A 171 -31.72 15.96 -7.94
N THR A 172 -32.68 16.40 -7.15
CA THR A 172 -34.10 16.28 -7.48
C THR A 172 -34.39 17.21 -8.68
N PRO A 173 -34.97 16.72 -9.79
CA PRO A 173 -35.62 17.61 -10.75
C PRO A 173 -37.02 17.93 -10.22
N LEU A 174 -37.31 19.21 -10.01
CA LEU A 174 -38.67 19.71 -9.81
C LEU A 174 -38.87 20.90 -10.76
N ASP A 175 -39.77 20.63 -11.71
CA ASP A 175 -40.48 21.46 -12.70
C ASP A 175 -39.71 22.15 -13.83
#